data_AF-A0A7Y5KPS3-F1
#
_entry.id   AF-A0A7Y5KPS3-F1
#
_cell.length_a   1.000
_cell.length_b   1.000
_cell.length_c   1.000
_cell.angle_alpha   90.00
_cell.angle_beta   90.00
_cell.angle_gamma   90.00
#
_symmetry.space_group_name_H-M   'P 1'
#
loop_
_entity.id
_entity.type
_entity.pdbx_description
1 polymer ?
#
loop_
_entity_poly.entity_id
_entity_poly.type
_entity_poly.pdbx_seq_one_letter_code
_entity_poly.pdbx_strand_id
1 'polypeptide(L)'
;MEPAFAARLFDLLSTLEASAVIGLAKSRVRGLGEQLAFACSAMRASEAIAALETSATTHLLVPVVASPAGHREVSMELPFEGTILSHVLGGGSTYALSLEPGDDLVAPLRHLFEADPVAALVIPIRLGDRTVGATALVSHAAPFGDAEIEMAERFGEVVGLTAEAFFTERLLFELFSSCLPELLGKEAATSLPEKVMTQLRAMRVAPVYRTRLELALAIGRLTSRTSLEARLATRVLDAFEGYLAALEGGGA
;
A
#
# COMPACT_ATOMS: atom_id res chain seq x y z
N MET A 1 -19.79 20.33 -16.18
CA MET A 1 -19.79 18.96 -15.62
C MET A 1 -21.08 18.80 -14.83
N GLU A 2 -21.95 17.85 -15.19
CA GLU A 2 -23.27 17.74 -14.53
C GLU A 2 -23.12 17.47 -13.02
N PRO A 3 -23.85 18.19 -12.15
CA PRO A 3 -23.75 18.07 -10.69
C PRO A 3 -24.05 16.64 -10.18
N ALA A 4 -24.79 15.84 -10.94
CA ALA A 4 -25.07 14.45 -10.64
C ALA A 4 -23.85 13.51 -10.81
N PHE A 5 -22.98 13.78 -11.78
CA PHE A 5 -21.75 12.98 -11.98
C PHE A 5 -20.75 13.25 -10.86
N ALA A 6 -20.56 14.51 -10.50
CA ALA A 6 -19.71 14.91 -9.38
C ALA A 6 -20.19 14.28 -8.06
N ALA A 7 -21.50 14.33 -7.78
CA ALA A 7 -22.08 13.73 -6.56
C ALA A 7 -21.88 12.21 -6.49
N ARG A 8 -22.14 11.48 -7.58
CA ARG A 8 -21.92 10.02 -7.64
C ARG A 8 -20.46 9.64 -7.51
N LEU A 9 -19.56 10.45 -8.06
CA LEU A 9 -18.14 10.24 -7.91
C LEU A 9 -17.67 10.56 -6.49
N PHE A 10 -18.19 11.60 -5.85
CA PHE A 10 -17.93 11.87 -4.44
C PHE A 10 -18.43 10.74 -3.55
N ASP A 11 -19.58 10.12 -3.86
CA ASP A 11 -20.07 8.95 -3.14
C ASP A 11 -19.19 7.72 -3.37
N LEU A 12 -18.73 7.48 -4.61
CA LEU A 12 -17.79 6.41 -4.94
C LEU A 12 -16.45 6.62 -4.22
N LEU A 13 -15.89 7.83 -4.26
CA LEU A 13 -14.67 8.23 -3.57
C LEU A 13 -14.82 8.14 -2.06
N SER A 14 -15.98 8.50 -1.52
CA SER A 14 -16.28 8.40 -0.08
C SER A 14 -16.47 6.95 0.37
N THR A 15 -16.97 6.08 -0.53
CA THR A 15 -17.09 4.63 -0.29
C THR A 15 -15.71 3.97 -0.35
N LEU A 16 -14.90 4.32 -1.35
CA LEU A 16 -13.50 3.88 -1.48
C LEU A 16 -12.63 4.41 -0.33
N GLU A 17 -12.85 5.64 0.14
CA GLU A 17 -12.23 6.18 1.36
C GLU A 17 -12.73 5.52 2.64
N ALA A 18 -14.02 5.16 2.74
CA ALA A 18 -14.51 4.42 3.91
C ALA A 18 -13.83 3.04 4.01
N SER A 19 -13.42 2.48 2.88
CA SER A 19 -12.57 1.29 2.81
C SER A 19 -11.07 1.60 3.02
N ALA A 20 -10.52 2.68 2.44
CA ALA A 20 -9.06 2.94 2.39
C ALA A 20 -8.52 3.95 3.43
N VAL A 21 -9.27 5.01 3.80
CA VAL A 21 -8.67 6.23 4.37
C VAL A 21 -8.66 6.32 5.89
N ILE A 22 -9.50 5.60 6.64
CA ILE A 22 -9.59 5.89 8.09
C ILE A 22 -8.51 5.15 8.92
N GLY A 23 -7.75 4.25 8.30
CA GLY A 23 -6.63 3.60 8.98
C GLY A 23 -5.77 2.66 8.15
N LEU A 24 -6.16 2.30 6.92
CA LEU A 24 -5.46 1.24 6.20
C LEU A 24 -4.12 1.70 5.61
N ALA A 25 -4.00 2.90 5.04
CA ALA A 25 -2.70 3.37 4.51
C ALA A 25 -1.61 3.42 5.61
N LYS A 26 -1.90 4.04 6.77
CA LYS A 26 -1.00 4.02 7.94
C LYS A 26 -0.80 2.61 8.50
N SER A 27 -1.86 1.81 8.59
CA SER A 27 -1.76 0.41 9.03
C SER A 27 -0.92 -0.45 8.08
N ARG A 28 -0.86 -0.12 6.80
CA ARG A 28 -0.08 -0.85 5.79
C ARG A 28 1.35 -0.36 5.69
N VAL A 29 1.63 0.94 5.88
CA VAL A 29 3.02 1.42 6.04
C VAL A 29 3.61 0.79 7.29
N ARG A 30 2.84 0.76 8.39
CA ARG A 30 3.19 0.02 9.60
C ARG A 30 3.36 -1.48 9.32
N GLY A 31 2.42 -2.13 8.63
CA GLY A 31 2.50 -3.55 8.31
C GLY A 31 3.71 -3.92 7.43
N LEU A 32 4.02 -3.08 6.44
CA LEU A 32 5.22 -3.19 5.63
C LEU A 32 6.48 -3.00 6.48
N GLY A 33 6.48 -2.02 7.38
CA GLY A 33 7.56 -1.82 8.35
C GLY A 33 7.77 -3.02 9.28
N GLU A 34 6.69 -3.62 9.78
CA GLU A 34 6.73 -4.84 10.60
C GLU A 34 7.27 -6.05 9.81
N GLN A 35 6.87 -6.21 8.56
CA GLN A 35 7.40 -7.25 7.66
C GLN A 35 8.90 -7.07 7.38
N LEU A 36 9.33 -5.83 7.10
CA LEU A 36 10.74 -5.53 6.87
C LEU A 36 11.58 -5.71 8.14
N ALA A 37 11.08 -5.32 9.32
CA ALA A 37 11.77 -5.53 10.59
C ALA A 37 11.93 -7.03 10.92
N PHE A 38 10.87 -7.81 10.64
CA PHE A 38 10.95 -9.27 10.73
C PHE A 38 11.99 -9.84 9.75
N ALA A 39 12.01 -9.37 8.51
CA ALA A 39 12.96 -9.77 7.49
C ALA A 39 14.41 -9.48 7.90
N CYS A 40 14.67 -8.31 8.50
CA CYS A 40 15.99 -7.98 9.06
C CYS A 40 16.43 -8.99 10.12
N SER A 41 15.51 -9.36 11.02
CA SER A 41 15.79 -10.33 12.08
C SER A 41 16.04 -11.74 11.51
N ALA A 42 15.25 -12.15 10.53
CA ALA A 42 15.33 -13.48 9.93
C ALA A 42 16.57 -13.67 9.04
N MET A 43 16.88 -12.67 8.20
CA MET A 43 17.98 -12.72 7.23
C MET A 43 19.26 -12.02 7.72
N ARG A 44 19.35 -11.69 9.01
CA ARG A 44 20.51 -11.03 9.63
C ARG A 44 20.89 -9.70 8.95
N ALA A 45 19.91 -9.01 8.38
CA ALA A 45 20.13 -7.68 7.84
C ALA A 45 20.15 -6.65 8.97
N SER A 46 20.94 -5.61 8.78
CA SER A 46 21.00 -4.47 9.70
C SER A 46 19.81 -3.54 9.49
N GLU A 47 19.50 -3.23 8.24
CA GLU A 47 18.36 -2.37 7.87
C GLU A 47 17.70 -2.87 6.58
N ALA A 48 16.46 -2.46 6.34
CA ALA A 48 15.72 -2.78 5.12
C ALA A 48 14.81 -1.64 4.68
N ILE A 49 14.61 -1.53 3.37
CA ILE A 49 13.70 -0.59 2.73
C ILE A 49 12.83 -1.31 1.71
N ALA A 50 11.63 -0.77 1.47
CA ALA A 50 10.84 -1.10 0.30
C ALA A 50 10.67 0.16 -0.54
N ALA A 51 11.03 0.08 -1.82
CA ALA A 51 10.89 1.14 -2.80
C ALA A 51 9.81 0.73 -3.81
N LEU A 52 8.71 1.48 -3.86
CA LEU A 52 7.54 1.17 -4.66
C LEU A 52 7.40 2.17 -5.80
N GLU A 53 7.05 1.71 -7.00
CA GLU A 53 6.78 2.61 -8.12
C GLU A 53 5.66 3.60 -7.78
N THR A 54 5.81 4.81 -8.31
CA THR A 54 4.79 5.86 -8.26
C THR A 54 4.21 6.09 -9.67
N SER A 55 3.11 6.84 -9.80
CA SER A 55 2.61 7.32 -11.12
C SER A 55 3.68 7.99 -11.98
N ALA A 56 4.69 8.59 -11.35
CA ALA A 56 5.82 9.13 -12.06
C ALA A 56 6.68 7.95 -12.56
N THR A 57 6.71 7.75 -13.87
CA THR A 57 7.32 6.60 -14.57
C THR A 57 8.83 6.44 -14.36
N THR A 58 9.46 7.27 -13.53
CA THR A 58 10.91 7.34 -13.33
C THR A 58 11.33 7.35 -11.87
N HIS A 59 10.38 7.36 -10.91
CA HIS A 59 10.69 7.49 -9.49
C HIS A 59 9.98 6.45 -8.61
N LEU A 60 10.69 6.01 -7.58
CA LEU A 60 10.21 5.12 -6.53
C LEU A 60 9.98 5.90 -5.24
N LEU A 61 8.98 5.51 -4.46
CA LEU A 61 8.74 6.00 -3.11
C LEU A 61 9.22 4.98 -2.10
N VAL A 62 10.02 5.43 -1.13
CA VAL A 62 10.35 4.70 0.09
C VAL A 62 9.50 5.27 1.23
N PRO A 63 8.53 4.51 1.76
CA PRO A 63 7.66 4.97 2.84
C PRO A 63 8.17 4.59 4.24
N VAL A 64 9.11 3.65 4.33
CA VAL A 64 9.57 3.10 5.61
C VAL A 64 11.00 2.58 5.52
N VAL A 65 11.74 2.72 6.61
CA VAL A 65 13.01 2.03 6.87
C VAL A 65 12.82 1.17 8.11
N ALA A 66 13.29 -0.07 8.06
CA ALA A 66 13.18 -1.00 9.17
C ALA A 66 14.54 -1.54 9.61
N SER A 67 14.64 -1.94 10.86
CA SER A 67 15.78 -2.63 11.47
C SER A 67 15.24 -3.75 12.39
N PRO A 68 16.10 -4.61 12.95
CA PRO A 68 15.64 -5.59 13.95
C PRO A 68 14.97 -4.96 15.18
N ALA A 69 15.24 -3.68 15.48
CA ALA A 69 14.64 -2.97 16.60
C ALA A 69 13.23 -2.43 16.32
N GLY A 70 12.80 -2.37 15.05
CA GLY A 70 11.51 -1.83 14.65
C GLY A 70 11.57 -1.12 13.30
N HIS A 71 10.67 -0.17 13.07
CA HIS A 71 10.62 0.60 11.83
C HIS A 71 10.32 2.07 12.07
N ARG A 72 10.71 2.91 11.11
CA ARG A 72 10.44 4.35 11.07
C ARG A 72 9.84 4.73 9.72
N GLU A 73 8.78 5.53 9.75
CA GLU A 73 8.20 6.10 8.53
C GLU A 73 9.15 7.13 7.92
N VAL A 74 9.27 7.11 6.60
CA VAL A 74 10.02 8.09 5.80
C VAL A 74 9.19 8.48 4.58
N SER A 75 9.59 9.55 3.89
CA SER A 75 8.96 9.94 2.63
C SER A 75 10.07 10.41 1.69
N MET A 76 10.67 9.44 1.01
CA MET A 76 11.81 9.68 0.13
C MET A 76 11.52 9.17 -1.26
N GLU A 77 11.85 10.00 -2.26
CA GLU A 77 11.79 9.63 -3.67
C GLU A 77 13.17 9.26 -4.19
N LEU A 78 13.24 8.22 -5.02
CA LEU A 78 14.46 7.71 -5.63
C LEU A 78 14.32 7.62 -7.14
N PRO A 79 15.41 7.82 -7.90
CA PRO A 79 15.42 7.46 -9.30
C PRO A 79 15.31 5.95 -9.49
N PHE A 80 14.67 5.52 -10.58
CA PHE A 80 14.57 4.12 -10.97
C PHE A 80 15.92 3.51 -11.38
N GLU A 81 16.76 4.33 -12.02
CA GLU A 81 18.08 3.96 -12.53
C GLU A 81 19.20 4.45 -11.60
N GLY A 82 20.37 3.83 -11.72
CA GLY A 82 21.57 4.21 -10.96
C GLY A 82 21.49 3.85 -9.48
N THR A 83 20.64 2.88 -9.11
CA THR A 83 20.51 2.39 -7.74
C THR A 83 20.78 0.89 -7.68
N ILE A 84 21.00 0.36 -6.47
CA ILE A 84 20.99 -1.08 -6.19
C ILE A 84 19.66 -1.76 -6.54
N LEU A 85 18.62 -1.04 -6.95
CA LEU A 85 17.31 -1.63 -7.27
C LEU A 85 17.16 -1.86 -8.78
N SER A 86 17.99 -1.24 -9.61
CA SER A 86 17.77 -1.17 -11.06
C SER A 86 17.75 -2.54 -11.74
N HIS A 87 18.51 -3.53 -11.25
CA HIS A 87 18.51 -4.88 -11.83
C HIS A 87 17.15 -5.57 -11.69
N VAL A 88 16.58 -5.61 -10.48
CA VAL A 88 15.28 -6.26 -10.24
C VAL A 88 14.14 -5.50 -10.91
N LEU A 89 14.23 -4.17 -10.93
CA LEU A 89 13.29 -3.30 -11.62
C LEU A 89 13.31 -3.50 -13.15
N GLY A 90 14.47 -3.85 -13.72
CA GLY A 90 14.63 -4.26 -15.11
C GLY A 90 14.14 -5.68 -15.43
N GLY A 91 13.47 -6.36 -14.49
CA GLY A 91 12.97 -7.74 -14.66
C GLY A 91 13.90 -8.84 -14.12
N GLY A 92 14.97 -8.45 -13.42
CA GLY A 92 15.87 -9.38 -12.75
C GLY A 92 15.21 -10.20 -11.63
N SER A 93 15.94 -11.22 -11.19
CA SER A 93 15.59 -12.01 -10.00
C SER A 93 16.22 -11.43 -8.74
N THR A 94 15.87 -12.01 -7.59
CA THR A 94 16.56 -11.74 -6.32
C THR A 94 18.06 -11.92 -6.49
N TYR A 95 18.84 -11.01 -5.89
CA TYR A 95 20.31 -11.10 -5.91
C TYR A 95 20.93 -10.48 -4.67
N ALA A 96 22.10 -10.99 -4.29
CA ALA A 96 22.94 -10.40 -3.27
C ALA A 96 24.19 -9.79 -3.92
N LEU A 97 24.69 -8.71 -3.35
CA LEU A 97 25.97 -8.10 -3.72
C LEU A 97 26.75 -7.62 -2.50
N SER A 98 28.07 -7.70 -2.60
CA SER A 98 28.97 -6.97 -1.71
C SER A 98 29.13 -5.54 -2.24
N LEU A 99 29.22 -4.59 -1.31
CA LEU A 99 29.30 -3.17 -1.60
C LEU A 99 30.65 -2.64 -1.15
N GLU A 100 31.27 -1.83 -2.01
CA GLU A 100 32.48 -1.11 -1.63
C GLU A 100 32.12 0.17 -0.84
N PRO A 101 33.01 0.63 0.06
CA PRO A 101 32.81 1.91 0.72
C PRO A 101 32.68 3.03 -0.32
N GLY A 102 31.57 3.75 -0.28
CA GLY A 102 31.32 4.83 -1.23
C GLY A 102 30.74 4.38 -2.58
N ASP A 103 30.24 3.15 -2.71
CA ASP A 103 29.57 2.67 -3.93
C ASP A 103 28.42 3.59 -4.38
N ASP A 104 28.47 4.03 -5.63
CA ASP A 104 27.52 4.96 -6.24
C ASP A 104 26.09 4.39 -6.29
N LEU A 105 25.94 3.06 -6.38
CA LEU A 105 24.63 2.41 -6.44
C LEU A 105 23.81 2.61 -5.15
N VAL A 106 24.46 2.87 -4.03
CA VAL A 106 23.81 3.12 -2.74
C VAL A 106 23.78 4.61 -2.40
N ALA A 107 24.51 5.46 -3.13
CA ALA A 107 24.59 6.90 -2.83
C ALA A 107 23.22 7.57 -2.62
N PRO A 108 22.16 7.28 -3.42
CA PRO A 108 20.83 7.84 -3.20
C PRO A 108 20.16 7.38 -1.89
N LEU A 109 20.56 6.22 -1.36
CA LEU A 109 19.98 5.59 -0.16
C LEU A 109 20.78 5.86 1.13
N ARG A 110 22.05 6.29 1.05
CA ARG A 110 22.94 6.35 2.23
C ARG A 110 22.37 7.11 3.42
N HIS A 111 21.70 8.23 3.15
CA HIS A 111 21.12 9.07 4.20
C HIS A 111 19.93 8.42 4.92
N LEU A 112 19.37 7.34 4.39
CA LEU A 112 18.37 6.54 5.09
C LEU A 112 18.96 5.59 6.10
N PHE A 113 20.22 5.16 5.93
CA PHE A 113 20.84 4.13 6.74
C PHE A 113 21.64 4.74 7.89
N GLU A 114 21.78 3.98 8.98
CA GLU A 114 22.55 4.38 10.17
C GLU A 114 24.05 4.32 9.90
N ALA A 115 24.49 3.44 9.00
CA ALA A 115 25.88 3.29 8.57
C ALA A 115 25.97 2.90 7.10
N ASP A 116 27.17 3.03 6.52
CA ASP A 116 27.43 2.56 5.17
C ASP A 116 27.27 1.03 5.10
N PRO A 117 26.44 0.50 4.20
CA PRO A 117 26.28 -0.94 4.06
C PRO A 117 27.45 -1.57 3.31
N VAL A 118 27.86 -2.75 3.74
CA VAL A 118 28.92 -3.56 3.12
C VAL A 118 28.36 -4.66 2.22
N ALA A 119 27.06 -4.92 2.32
CA ALA A 119 26.34 -5.85 1.44
C ALA A 119 24.87 -5.48 1.35
N ALA A 120 24.25 -5.88 0.24
CA ALA A 120 22.82 -5.75 0.01
C ALA A 120 22.23 -7.05 -0.55
N LEU A 121 20.98 -7.33 -0.21
CA LEU A 121 20.14 -8.39 -0.74
C LEU A 121 18.87 -7.73 -1.28
N VAL A 122 18.69 -7.82 -2.60
CA VAL A 122 17.68 -7.07 -3.34
C VAL A 122 16.66 -8.04 -3.91
N ILE A 123 15.39 -7.72 -3.69
CA ILE A 123 14.26 -8.61 -3.92
C ILE A 123 13.21 -7.87 -4.77
N PRO A 124 12.79 -8.39 -5.93
CA PRO A 124 11.72 -7.78 -6.71
C PRO A 124 10.39 -7.88 -5.96
N ILE A 125 9.60 -6.80 -6.01
CA ILE A 125 8.20 -6.82 -5.58
C ILE A 125 7.35 -6.96 -6.85
N ARG A 126 6.66 -8.09 -7.00
CA ARG A 126 5.90 -8.43 -8.21
C ARG A 126 4.40 -8.44 -7.96
N LEU A 127 3.64 -7.91 -8.92
CA LEU A 127 2.18 -8.00 -9.02
C LEU A 127 1.84 -8.68 -10.35
N GLY A 128 1.45 -9.95 -10.29
CA GLY A 128 1.39 -10.80 -11.48
C GLY A 128 2.75 -10.84 -12.18
N ASP A 129 2.76 -10.52 -13.48
CA ASP A 129 3.98 -10.55 -14.30
C ASP A 129 4.76 -9.21 -14.26
N ARG A 130 4.28 -8.20 -13.52
CA ARG A 130 4.91 -6.88 -13.46
C ARG A 130 5.71 -6.71 -12.17
N THR A 131 6.97 -6.28 -12.28
CA THR A 131 7.72 -5.73 -11.14
C THR A 131 7.24 -4.31 -10.86
N VAL A 132 6.82 -4.04 -9.63
CA VAL A 132 6.26 -2.74 -9.22
C VAL A 132 7.10 -2.04 -8.15
N GLY A 133 8.27 -2.59 -7.86
CA GLY A 133 9.15 -2.10 -6.82
C GLY A 133 10.20 -3.13 -6.44
N ALA A 134 10.94 -2.81 -5.39
CA ALA A 134 11.99 -3.65 -4.86
C ALA A 134 12.12 -3.47 -3.35
N THR A 135 12.48 -4.55 -2.66
CA THR A 135 12.96 -4.50 -1.30
C THR A 135 14.49 -4.63 -1.32
N ALA A 136 15.17 -3.81 -0.53
CA ALA A 136 16.60 -3.97 -0.28
C ALA A 136 16.82 -4.17 1.21
N LEU A 137 17.42 -5.30 1.56
CA LEU A 137 17.99 -5.56 2.87
C LEU A 137 19.48 -5.27 2.82
N VAL A 138 20.00 -4.54 3.79
CA VAL A 138 21.41 -4.17 3.86
C VAL A 138 22.05 -4.67 5.13
N SER A 139 23.34 -4.98 5.05
CA SER A 139 24.15 -5.41 6.18
C SER A 139 25.35 -4.49 6.31
N HIS A 140 25.68 -4.08 7.53
CA HIS A 140 26.90 -3.31 7.83
C HIS A 140 28.08 -4.19 8.25
N ALA A 141 27.87 -5.51 8.37
CA ALA A 141 28.85 -6.41 8.99
C ALA A 141 29.36 -7.50 8.04
N ALA A 142 28.46 -8.17 7.32
CA ALA A 142 28.78 -9.36 6.54
C ALA A 142 27.89 -9.51 5.30
N PRO A 143 28.40 -10.16 4.23
CA PRO A 143 27.58 -10.51 3.07
C PRO A 143 26.52 -11.55 3.39
N PHE A 144 25.46 -11.56 2.57
CA PHE A 144 24.38 -12.55 2.63
C PHE A 144 24.81 -13.85 1.96
N GLY A 145 24.42 -15.00 2.54
CA GLY A 145 24.68 -16.32 1.99
C GLY A 145 23.45 -16.91 1.29
N ASP A 146 23.61 -18.15 0.79
CA ASP A 146 22.58 -18.84 0.01
C ASP A 146 21.26 -19.04 0.80
N ALA A 147 21.36 -19.28 2.12
CA ALA A 147 20.19 -19.45 2.98
C ALA A 147 19.36 -18.17 3.10
N GLU A 148 20.01 -17.02 3.19
CA GLU A 148 19.33 -15.72 3.20
C GLU A 148 18.69 -15.42 1.83
N ILE A 149 19.35 -15.79 0.73
CA ILE A 149 18.81 -15.61 -0.63
C ILE A 149 17.55 -16.46 -0.85
N GLU A 150 17.56 -17.74 -0.46
CA GLU A 150 16.39 -18.63 -0.56
C GLU A 150 15.19 -18.08 0.23
N MET A 151 15.45 -17.57 1.43
CA MET A 151 14.42 -16.96 2.28
C MET A 151 13.89 -15.64 1.68
N ALA A 152 14.76 -14.85 1.05
CA ALA A 152 14.38 -13.60 0.39
C ALA A 152 13.39 -13.80 -0.76
N GLU A 153 13.51 -14.89 -1.53
CA GLU A 153 12.54 -15.20 -2.59
C GLU A 153 11.13 -15.41 -2.02
N ARG A 154 11.02 -16.17 -0.93
CA ARG A 154 9.73 -16.37 -0.23
C ARG A 154 9.20 -15.09 0.39
N PHE A 155 10.09 -14.25 0.91
CA PHE A 155 9.71 -12.96 1.46
C PHE A 155 9.17 -12.01 0.39
N GLY A 156 9.72 -12.03 -0.83
CA GLY A 156 9.23 -11.23 -1.96
C GLY A 156 7.75 -11.48 -2.28
N GLU A 157 7.29 -12.73 -2.19
CA GLU A 157 5.88 -13.09 -2.37
C GLU A 157 4.98 -12.43 -1.31
N VAL A 158 5.40 -12.44 -0.04
CA VAL A 158 4.64 -11.85 1.09
C VAL A 158 4.55 -10.32 0.97
N VAL A 159 5.67 -9.68 0.62
CA VAL A 159 5.70 -8.22 0.42
C VAL A 159 4.88 -7.83 -0.80
N GLY A 160 4.90 -8.64 -1.86
CA GLY A 160 4.07 -8.48 -3.05
C GLY A 160 2.58 -8.33 -2.72
N LEU A 161 2.03 -9.19 -1.88
CA LEU A 161 0.63 -9.10 -1.43
C LEU A 161 0.31 -7.79 -0.69
N THR A 162 1.28 -7.29 0.08
CA THR A 162 1.13 -6.03 0.82
C THR A 162 1.22 -4.83 -0.13
N ALA A 163 2.12 -4.90 -1.12
CA ALA A 163 2.26 -3.91 -2.18
C ALA A 163 1.05 -3.88 -3.13
N GLU A 164 0.42 -5.01 -3.43
CA GLU A 164 -0.80 -5.09 -4.25
C GLU A 164 -1.91 -4.21 -3.69
N ALA A 165 -2.05 -4.29 -2.37
CA ALA A 165 -2.99 -3.49 -1.62
C ALA A 165 -2.64 -1.99 -1.73
N PHE A 166 -1.36 -1.61 -1.64
CA PHE A 166 -0.88 -0.24 -1.86
C PHE A 166 -1.18 0.26 -3.29
N PHE A 167 -0.91 -0.54 -4.32
CA PHE A 167 -1.07 -0.15 -5.72
C PHE A 167 -2.54 0.02 -6.11
N THR A 168 -3.42 -0.85 -5.65
CA THR A 168 -4.85 -0.78 -5.96
C THR A 168 -5.45 0.55 -5.49
N GLU A 169 -5.10 1.00 -4.28
CA GLU A 169 -5.57 2.27 -3.74
C GLU A 169 -4.97 3.46 -4.49
N ARG A 170 -3.67 3.44 -4.78
CA ARG A 170 -2.98 4.55 -5.44
C ARG A 170 -3.39 4.71 -6.91
N LEU A 171 -3.54 3.62 -7.65
CA LEU A 171 -4.03 3.61 -9.03
C LEU A 171 -5.43 4.23 -9.13
N LEU A 172 -6.32 3.92 -8.17
CA LEU A 172 -7.64 4.55 -8.11
C LEU A 172 -7.51 6.06 -7.94
N PHE A 173 -6.72 6.55 -6.98
CA PHE A 173 -6.50 7.99 -6.79
C PHE A 173 -5.92 8.69 -8.02
N GLU A 174 -5.00 8.04 -8.74
CA GLU A 174 -4.35 8.58 -9.95
C GLU A 174 -5.28 8.58 -11.18
N LEU A 175 -6.08 7.52 -11.35
CA LEU A 175 -7.14 7.48 -12.36
C LEU A 175 -8.18 8.58 -12.11
N PHE A 176 -8.55 8.82 -10.86
CA PHE A 176 -9.43 9.93 -10.55
C PHE A 176 -8.74 11.27 -10.83
N SER A 177 -7.49 11.47 -10.41
CA SER A 177 -6.79 12.75 -10.57
C SER A 177 -6.59 13.15 -12.04
N SER A 178 -6.34 12.19 -12.92
CA SER A 178 -6.29 12.41 -14.36
C SER A 178 -7.65 12.72 -14.99
N CYS A 179 -8.74 12.14 -14.46
CA CYS A 179 -10.09 12.37 -14.96
C CYS A 179 -10.69 13.70 -14.47
N LEU A 180 -10.22 14.25 -13.33
CA LEU A 180 -10.75 15.48 -12.72
C LEU A 180 -9.63 16.38 -12.16
N PRO A 181 -8.77 16.94 -13.03
CA PRO A 181 -7.61 17.72 -12.61
C PRO A 181 -7.99 18.99 -11.82
N GLU A 182 -9.14 19.61 -12.12
CA GLU A 182 -9.64 20.80 -11.42
C GLU A 182 -10.04 20.54 -9.95
N LEU A 183 -10.28 19.27 -9.59
CA LEU A 183 -10.65 18.84 -8.24
C LEU A 183 -9.49 18.17 -7.49
N LEU A 184 -8.50 17.66 -8.22
CA LEU A 184 -7.52 16.66 -7.74
C LEU A 184 -6.07 16.98 -8.09
N GLY A 185 -5.82 17.99 -8.93
CA GLY A 185 -4.49 18.41 -9.34
C GLY A 185 -3.71 19.13 -8.23
N LYS A 186 -2.39 19.22 -8.37
CA LYS A 186 -1.50 19.88 -7.41
C LYS A 186 -1.85 21.37 -7.16
N GLU A 187 -2.54 22.01 -8.10
CA GLU A 187 -2.98 23.41 -8.00
C GLU A 187 -4.46 23.60 -7.64
N ALA A 188 -5.17 22.54 -7.27
CA ALA A 188 -6.56 22.67 -6.84
C ALA A 188 -6.65 23.57 -5.59
N ALA A 189 -7.57 24.54 -5.60
CA ALA A 189 -7.77 25.51 -4.50
C ALA A 189 -8.07 24.85 -3.13
N THR A 190 -8.46 23.58 -3.15
CA THR A 190 -8.54 22.70 -1.98
C THR A 190 -8.24 21.30 -2.47
N SER A 191 -7.29 20.64 -1.81
CA SER A 191 -6.84 19.31 -2.21
C SER A 191 -7.95 18.27 -2.01
N LEU A 192 -7.95 17.16 -2.77
CA LEU A 192 -8.90 16.07 -2.58
C LEU A 192 -8.96 15.59 -1.13
N PRO A 193 -7.82 15.34 -0.43
CA PRO A 193 -7.87 14.90 0.95
C PRO A 193 -8.63 15.88 1.85
N GLU A 194 -8.51 17.19 1.64
CA GLU A 194 -9.25 18.17 2.43
C GLU A 194 -10.75 18.20 2.11
N LYS A 195 -11.13 18.10 0.84
CA LYS A 195 -12.55 18.04 0.45
C LYS A 195 -13.20 16.75 0.92
N VAL A 196 -12.53 15.62 0.77
CA VAL A 196 -13.06 14.34 1.24
C VAL A 196 -13.05 14.29 2.77
N MET A 197 -12.04 14.81 3.46
CA MET A 197 -12.09 14.95 4.92
C MET A 197 -13.24 15.83 5.39
N THR A 198 -13.55 16.89 4.66
CA THR A 198 -14.70 17.77 4.95
C THR A 198 -16.02 17.03 4.71
N GLN A 199 -16.14 16.30 3.60
CA GLN A 199 -17.31 15.50 3.28
C GLN A 199 -17.50 14.32 4.23
N LEU A 200 -16.43 13.60 4.57
CA LEU A 200 -16.40 12.55 5.59
C LEU A 200 -16.80 13.09 6.95
N ARG A 201 -16.29 14.27 7.35
CA ARG A 201 -16.71 14.91 8.60
C ARG A 201 -18.21 15.16 8.56
N ALA A 202 -18.73 15.76 7.50
CA ALA A 202 -20.15 16.01 7.33
C ALA A 202 -20.98 14.71 7.35
N MET A 203 -20.53 13.65 6.66
CA MET A 203 -21.16 12.34 6.68
C MET A 203 -21.11 11.69 8.07
N ARG A 204 -19.99 11.77 8.79
CA ARG A 204 -19.82 11.17 10.13
C ARG A 204 -20.74 11.78 11.19
N VAL A 205 -21.14 13.04 11.03
CA VAL A 205 -22.15 13.67 11.90
C VAL A 205 -23.58 13.33 11.46
N ALA A 206 -23.77 12.75 10.27
CA ALA A 206 -25.09 12.39 9.79
C ALA A 206 -25.61 11.13 10.52
N PRO A 207 -26.87 11.13 11.01
CA PRO A 207 -27.46 9.98 11.70
C PRO A 207 -27.42 8.69 10.88
N VAL A 208 -27.62 8.81 9.57
CA VAL A 208 -27.65 7.70 8.61
C VAL A 208 -26.29 6.99 8.51
N TYR A 209 -25.19 7.72 8.60
CA TYR A 209 -23.85 7.14 8.53
C TYR A 209 -23.55 6.28 9.77
N ARG A 210 -23.96 6.75 10.96
CA ARG A 210 -23.78 5.99 12.20
C ARG A 210 -24.51 4.65 12.16
N THR A 211 -25.76 4.64 11.69
CA THR A 211 -26.54 3.40 11.54
C THR A 211 -25.92 2.45 10.51
N ARG A 212 -25.41 2.97 9.38
CA ARG A 212 -24.71 2.17 8.36
C ARG A 212 -23.38 1.61 8.88
N LEU A 213 -22.65 2.38 9.67
CA LEU A 213 -21.39 1.95 10.29
C LEU A 213 -21.63 0.85 11.33
N GLU A 214 -22.66 0.98 12.17
CA GLU A 214 -23.03 -0.06 13.15
C GLU A 214 -23.42 -1.38 12.46
N LEU A 215 -24.15 -1.29 11.35
CA LEU A 215 -24.49 -2.44 10.51
C LEU A 215 -23.25 -3.08 9.87
N ALA A 216 -22.36 -2.28 9.25
CA ALA A 216 -21.13 -2.77 8.65
C ALA A 216 -20.21 -3.45 9.68
N LEU A 217 -20.10 -2.89 10.89
CA LEU A 217 -19.34 -3.50 12.00
C LEU A 217 -20.00 -4.79 12.53
N ALA A 218 -21.32 -4.90 12.50
CA ALA A 218 -22.03 -6.13 12.85
C ALA A 218 -21.78 -7.24 11.81
N ILE A 219 -21.86 -6.91 10.52
CA ILE A 219 -21.56 -7.83 9.41
C ILE A 219 -20.08 -8.23 9.42
N GLY A 220 -19.17 -7.29 9.66
CA GLY A 220 -17.74 -7.57 9.79
C GLY A 220 -17.44 -8.56 10.92
N ARG A 221 -18.08 -8.40 12.08
CA ARG A 221 -17.95 -9.34 13.21
C ARG A 221 -18.51 -10.73 12.91
N LEU A 222 -19.57 -10.81 12.11
CA LEU A 222 -20.15 -12.09 11.67
C LEU A 222 -19.26 -12.79 10.64
N THR A 223 -18.66 -12.04 9.72
CA THR A 223 -17.90 -12.59 8.58
C THR A 223 -16.44 -12.93 8.91
N SER A 224 -15.91 -12.47 10.04
CA SER A 224 -14.46 -12.53 10.33
C SER A 224 -13.93 -13.82 10.93
N ARG A 225 -14.76 -14.82 11.27
CA ARG A 225 -14.28 -16.03 11.99
C ARG A 225 -14.16 -17.25 11.07
N THR A 226 -15.05 -17.44 10.11
CA THR A 226 -15.01 -18.58 9.17
C THR A 226 -15.61 -18.26 7.80
N SER A 227 -15.18 -19.00 6.77
CA SER A 227 -15.75 -18.92 5.42
C SER A 227 -17.22 -19.40 5.33
N LEU A 228 -17.72 -20.09 6.35
CA LEU A 228 -19.14 -20.47 6.48
C LEU A 228 -20.00 -19.30 6.93
N GLU A 229 -19.53 -18.52 7.92
CA GLU A 229 -20.26 -17.34 8.37
C GLU A 229 -20.23 -16.21 7.34
N ALA A 230 -19.15 -16.08 6.57
CA ALA A 230 -19.10 -15.16 5.42
C ALA A 230 -20.20 -15.47 4.40
N ARG A 231 -20.36 -16.75 4.03
CA ARG A 231 -21.42 -17.20 3.12
C ARG A 231 -22.83 -17.03 3.69
N LEU A 232 -23.00 -17.22 5.00
CA LEU A 232 -24.28 -16.97 5.67
C LEU A 232 -24.65 -15.49 5.65
N ALA A 233 -23.70 -14.61 5.95
CA ALA A 233 -23.90 -13.17 5.91
C ALA A 233 -24.30 -12.69 4.51
N THR A 234 -23.63 -13.17 3.46
CA THR A 234 -24.01 -12.87 2.06
C THR A 234 -25.45 -13.27 1.77
N ARG A 235 -25.86 -14.50 2.12
CA ARG A 235 -27.24 -14.97 1.89
C ARG A 235 -28.30 -14.16 2.63
N VAL A 236 -27.99 -13.70 3.83
CA VAL A 236 -28.89 -12.84 4.62
C VAL A 236 -29.02 -11.45 3.98
N LEU A 237 -27.91 -10.89 3.48
CA LEU A 237 -27.92 -9.62 2.75
C LEU A 237 -28.71 -9.72 1.44
N ASP A 238 -28.49 -10.79 0.66
CA ASP A 238 -29.25 -11.05 -0.58
C ASP A 238 -30.76 -11.14 -0.31
N ALA A 239 -31.15 -11.77 0.81
CA ALA A 239 -32.55 -11.86 1.22
C ALA A 239 -33.14 -10.50 1.63
N PHE A 240 -32.35 -9.65 2.31
CA PHE A 240 -32.77 -8.29 2.66
C PHE A 240 -32.89 -7.40 1.41
N GLU A 241 -31.96 -7.48 0.48
CA GLU A 241 -32.04 -6.75 -0.79
C GLU A 241 -33.26 -7.17 -1.61
N GLY A 242 -33.54 -8.47 -1.67
CA GLY A 242 -34.76 -8.99 -2.30
C GLY A 242 -36.04 -8.48 -1.63
N TYR A 243 -36.06 -8.37 -0.31
CA TYR A 243 -37.20 -7.84 0.45
C TYR A 243 -37.39 -6.33 0.24
N LEU A 244 -36.29 -5.56 0.22
CA LEU A 244 -36.32 -4.12 -0.05
C LEU A 244 -36.78 -3.83 -1.47
N ALA A 245 -36.27 -4.56 -2.47
CA ALA A 245 -36.71 -4.43 -3.85
C ALA A 245 -38.21 -4.77 -4.02
N ALA A 246 -38.72 -5.74 -3.26
CA ALA A 246 -40.15 -6.07 -3.25
C ALA A 246 -41.01 -4.98 -2.58
N LEU A 247 -40.50 -4.30 -1.55
CA LEU A 247 -41.18 -3.16 -0.91
C LEU A 247 -41.18 -1.91 -1.80
N GLU A 248 -40.10 -1.66 -2.54
CA GLU A 248 -39.98 -0.52 -3.45
C GLU A 248 -40.75 -0.75 -4.76
N GLY A 249 -40.83 -2.00 -5.25
CA GLY A 249 -41.58 -2.39 -6.45
C GLY A 249 -43.07 -2.65 -6.24
N GLY A 250 -43.55 -2.71 -4.99
CA GLY A 250 -44.95 -2.98 -4.64
C GLY A 250 -45.85 -1.75 -4.52
N GLY A 251 -45.35 -0.56 -4.87
CA GLY A 251 -46.05 0.73 -4.77
C GLY A 251 -46.46 1.32 -6.12
N ALA A 252 -47.10 0.54 -6.98
CA ALA A 252 -47.78 1.02 -8.19
C ALA A 252 -49.22 0.50 -8.23
#